data_AF-A0A6A0GR35-F1
#
_entry.id   AF-A0A6A0GR35-F1
#
_cell.length_a   1.000
_cell.length_b   1.000
_cell.length_c   1.000
_cell.angle_alpha   90.00
_cell.angle_beta   90.00
_cell.angle_gamma   90.00
#
_symmetry.space_group_name_H-M   'P 1'
#
loop_
_entity.id
_entity.type
_entity.pdbx_description
1 polymer ?
#
loop_
_entity_poly.entity_id
_entity_poly.type
_entity_poly.pdbx_seq_one_letter_code
_entity_poly.pdbx_strand_id
1 'polypeptide(L)'
;MADHEVIEDQKVSVTEVSQTRSHEQELARRTAARNAKQIASLEERVSALTTELQQTSDELIHVRKEFDCYKARAQSVLKQQQKQKTPSVDVEELQQRLQLGETKMQTLQHSNRHLQSELSALQSEHKFVQGEKERLLKQHRQEAEASAAQVAALEDEKNKLEEKIKKITSDSQSLVAKMAAEGEAMVKSYELDAYEVRMEQVTVLLHESEAENAKLSQLTDALKEEIRRGSRNHDREKHLENLEYLKNVVLQFITLGDSGSDGRERLLPVLTTLLQLAPHEVAKIKSVVHGEGEGAAASQGWGSYLHLWSARWLLICIPIVMVAVVTEVVVVAVLNLWNIVVDNKWFT
;
A
#
# COMPACT_ATOMS: atom_id res chain seq x y z
N MET A 1 7.34 6.00 -0.81
CA MET A 1 8.31 6.88 -0.13
C MET A 1 8.85 6.23 1.13
N ALA A 2 8.02 5.62 1.99
CA ALA A 2 8.48 4.86 3.16
C ALA A 2 9.48 3.73 2.86
N ASP A 3 9.28 2.94 1.80
CA ASP A 3 10.22 1.86 1.46
C ASP A 3 11.62 2.36 1.05
N HIS A 4 11.71 3.56 0.47
CA HIS A 4 13.01 4.12 0.08
C HIS A 4 13.81 4.55 1.32
N GLU A 5 13.13 5.17 2.30
CA GLU A 5 13.71 5.59 3.57
C GLU A 5 14.19 4.37 4.38
N VAL A 6 13.41 3.29 4.43
CA VAL A 6 13.82 2.03 5.09
C VAL A 6 15.03 1.39 4.41
N ILE A 7 15.09 1.39 3.08
CA ILE A 7 16.25 0.87 2.33
C ILE A 7 17.50 1.73 2.57
N GLU A 8 17.34 3.04 2.71
CA GLU A 8 18.42 3.99 2.95
C GLU A 8 18.97 3.83 4.37
N ASP A 9 18.12 3.67 5.37
CA ASP A 9 18.49 3.35 6.75
C ASP A 9 19.21 1.98 6.85
N GLN A 10 18.71 0.96 6.13
CA GLN A 10 19.37 -0.33 6.05
C GLN A 10 20.76 -0.24 5.41
N LYS A 11 20.94 0.58 4.38
CA LYS A 11 22.26 0.83 3.78
C LYS A 11 23.21 1.49 4.78
N VAL A 12 22.74 2.50 5.51
CA VAL A 12 23.55 3.18 6.55
C VAL A 12 23.98 2.17 7.61
N SER A 13 23.04 1.38 8.14
CA SER A 13 23.34 0.33 9.13
C SER A 13 24.32 -0.72 8.60
N VAL A 14 24.17 -1.18 7.35
CA VAL A 14 25.10 -2.14 6.74
C VAL A 14 26.49 -1.53 6.56
N THR A 15 26.59 -0.25 6.19
CA THR A 15 27.88 0.42 6.09
C THR A 15 28.54 0.60 7.45
N GLU A 16 27.77 0.93 8.49
CA GLU A 16 28.25 1.07 9.86
C GLU A 16 28.75 -0.27 10.40
N VAL A 17 27.97 -1.34 10.24
CA VAL A 17 28.38 -2.71 10.60
C VAL A 17 29.60 -3.18 9.80
N SER A 18 29.71 -2.81 8.52
CA SER A 18 30.89 -3.12 7.71
C SER A 18 32.14 -2.36 8.20
N GLN A 19 31.97 -1.11 8.64
CA GLN A 19 33.06 -0.30 9.20
C GLN A 19 33.51 -0.82 10.57
N THR A 20 32.58 -1.16 11.47
CA THR A 20 32.91 -1.74 12.78
C THR A 20 33.59 -3.10 12.62
N ARG A 21 33.09 -3.97 11.73
CA ARG A 21 33.74 -5.24 11.39
C ARG A 21 35.16 -5.04 10.87
N SER A 22 35.38 -4.07 9.97
CA SER A 22 36.72 -3.76 9.46
C SER A 22 37.64 -3.24 10.56
N HIS A 23 37.12 -2.44 11.49
CA HIS A 23 37.88 -1.91 12.62
C HIS A 23 38.29 -3.01 13.60
N GLU A 24 37.35 -3.88 13.98
CA GLU A 24 37.62 -5.05 14.84
C GLU A 24 38.60 -6.03 14.19
N GLN A 25 38.47 -6.27 12.88
CA GLN A 25 39.39 -7.13 12.13
C GLN A 25 40.82 -6.58 12.12
N GLU A 26 40.98 -5.26 11.96
CA GLU A 26 42.29 -4.60 12.02
C GLU A 26 42.86 -4.61 13.45
N LEU A 27 42.02 -4.43 14.48
CA LEU A 27 42.45 -4.54 15.87
C LEU A 27 42.93 -5.96 16.19
N ALA A 28 42.19 -6.99 15.80
CA ALA A 28 42.57 -8.40 15.93
C ALA A 28 43.88 -8.71 15.19
N ARG A 29 44.09 -8.14 14.00
CA ARG A 29 45.32 -8.29 13.24
C ARG A 29 46.52 -7.66 13.96
N ARG A 30 46.35 -6.47 14.56
CA ARG A 30 47.39 -5.78 15.33
C ARG A 30 47.75 -6.51 16.63
N THR A 31 46.75 -7.01 17.35
CA THR A 31 47.00 -7.78 18.59
C THR A 31 47.67 -9.12 18.28
N ALA A 32 47.25 -9.82 17.21
CA ALA A 32 47.91 -11.03 16.74
C ALA A 32 49.37 -10.78 16.36
N ALA A 33 49.67 -9.71 15.62
CA ALA A 33 51.04 -9.35 15.25
C ALA A 33 51.90 -8.97 16.46
N ARG A 34 51.33 -8.30 17.47
CA ARG A 34 52.02 -8.00 18.74
C ARG A 34 52.34 -9.27 19.51
N ASN A 35 51.37 -10.19 19.63
CA ASN A 35 51.56 -11.45 20.33
C ASN A 35 52.60 -12.33 19.63
N ALA A 36 52.59 -12.40 18.30
CA ALA A 36 53.59 -13.13 17.52
C ALA A 36 55.02 -12.61 17.77
N LYS A 37 55.20 -11.28 17.83
CA LYS A 37 56.51 -10.68 18.19
C LYS A 37 56.94 -11.01 19.62
N GLN A 38 55.99 -10.99 20.57
CA GLN A 38 56.27 -11.32 21.96
C GLN A 38 56.64 -12.80 22.13
N ILE A 39 55.97 -13.70 21.42
CA ILE A 39 56.31 -15.13 21.40
C ILE A 39 57.71 -15.33 20.84
N ALA A 40 58.04 -14.73 19.69
CA ALA A 40 59.36 -14.86 19.09
C ALA A 40 60.50 -14.38 20.03
N SER A 41 60.29 -13.27 20.74
CA SER A 41 61.25 -12.77 21.74
C SER A 41 61.38 -13.70 22.95
N LEU A 42 60.29 -14.31 23.41
CA LEU A 42 60.33 -15.29 24.50
C LEU A 42 61.03 -16.58 24.06
N GLU A 43 60.78 -17.06 22.85
CA GLU A 43 61.44 -18.23 22.26
C GLU A 43 62.96 -18.01 22.12
N GLU A 44 63.38 -16.84 21.63
CA GLU A 44 64.80 -16.45 21.57
C GLU A 44 65.45 -16.46 22.96
N ARG A 45 64.76 -15.91 23.97
CA ARG A 45 65.26 -15.86 25.35
C ARG A 45 65.35 -17.25 25.98
N VAL A 46 64.38 -18.13 25.71
CA VAL A 46 64.41 -19.53 26.15
C VAL A 46 65.60 -20.26 25.51
N SER A 47 65.83 -20.05 24.21
CA SER A 47 66.99 -20.62 23.52
C SER A 47 68.30 -20.14 24.13
N ALA A 48 68.44 -18.84 24.40
CA ALA A 48 69.64 -18.26 25.02
C ALA A 48 69.92 -18.83 26.42
N LEU A 49 68.89 -18.88 27.29
CA LEU A 49 69.01 -19.47 28.64
C LEU A 49 69.35 -20.96 28.59
N THR A 50 68.82 -21.68 27.60
CA THR A 50 69.15 -23.11 27.43
C THR A 50 70.63 -23.29 27.05
N THR A 51 71.17 -22.44 26.17
CA THR A 51 72.59 -22.47 25.82
C THR A 51 73.49 -22.07 26.98
N GLU A 52 73.10 -21.09 27.79
CA GLU A 52 73.85 -20.66 28.98
C GLU A 52 73.85 -21.75 30.08
N LEU A 53 72.70 -22.42 30.28
CA LEU A 53 72.61 -23.56 31.19
C LEU A 53 73.52 -24.70 30.75
N GLN A 54 73.60 -24.98 29.45
CA GLN A 54 74.51 -26.00 28.92
C GLN A 54 75.97 -25.62 29.13
N GLN A 55 76.35 -24.38 28.85
CA GLN A 55 77.72 -23.89 29.07
C GLN A 55 78.13 -23.97 30.53
N THR A 56 77.30 -23.50 31.46
CA THR A 56 77.57 -23.58 32.91
C THR A 56 77.63 -25.03 33.41
N SER A 57 76.82 -25.94 32.84
CA SER A 57 76.91 -27.37 33.12
C SER A 57 78.26 -27.96 32.68
N ASP A 58 78.72 -27.61 31.47
CA ASP A 58 80.00 -28.05 30.94
C ASP A 58 81.19 -27.49 31.76
N GLU A 59 81.12 -26.23 32.19
CA GLU A 59 82.09 -25.61 33.09
C GLU A 59 82.14 -26.33 34.45
N LEU A 60 80.98 -26.67 35.04
CA LEU A 60 80.92 -27.44 36.29
C LEU A 60 81.54 -28.83 36.13
N ILE A 61 81.27 -29.51 35.01
CA ILE A 61 81.89 -30.81 34.70
C ILE A 61 83.41 -30.65 34.58
N HIS A 62 83.86 -29.58 33.93
CA HIS A 62 85.29 -29.27 33.76
C HIS A 62 85.99 -29.03 35.10
N VAL A 63 85.47 -28.12 35.93
CA VAL A 63 86.02 -27.81 37.26
C VAL A 63 86.01 -29.05 38.16
N ARG A 64 84.98 -29.89 38.07
CA ARG A 64 84.93 -31.15 38.83
C ARG A 64 86.04 -32.11 38.43
N LYS A 65 86.34 -32.22 37.13
CA LYS A 65 87.50 -33.01 36.65
C LYS A 65 88.82 -32.45 37.15
N GLU A 66 89.00 -31.12 37.11
CA GLU A 66 90.20 -30.48 37.64
C GLU A 66 90.36 -30.73 39.15
N PHE A 67 89.27 -30.66 39.91
CA PHE A 67 89.25 -30.97 41.33
C PHE A 67 89.63 -32.42 41.63
N ASP A 68 89.11 -33.37 40.86
CA ASP A 68 89.46 -34.79 40.99
C ASP A 68 90.95 -35.03 40.67
N CYS A 69 91.48 -34.39 39.63
CA CYS A 69 92.91 -34.40 39.31
C CYS A 69 93.75 -33.77 40.43
N TYR A 70 93.30 -32.66 41.02
CA TYR A 70 93.97 -32.01 42.15
C TYR A 70 93.99 -32.91 43.38
N LYS A 71 92.87 -33.58 43.70
CA LYS A 71 92.79 -34.54 44.81
C LYS A 71 93.78 -35.69 44.65
N ALA A 72 93.89 -36.26 43.45
CA ALA A 72 94.86 -37.33 43.16
C ALA A 72 96.31 -36.84 43.30
N ARG A 73 96.59 -35.61 42.87
CA ARG A 73 97.91 -34.97 43.02
C ARG A 73 98.25 -34.70 44.49
N ALA A 74 97.32 -34.16 45.26
CA ALA A 74 97.48 -33.93 46.70
C ALA A 74 97.68 -35.23 47.49
N GLN A 75 96.94 -36.30 47.15
CA GLN A 75 97.15 -37.63 47.74
C GLN A 75 98.52 -38.22 47.41
N SER A 76 99.05 -37.94 46.20
CA SER A 76 100.40 -38.35 45.81
C SER A 76 101.48 -37.57 46.58
N VAL A 77 101.28 -36.26 46.76
CA VAL A 77 102.17 -35.41 47.57
C VAL A 77 102.14 -35.81 49.04
N LEU A 78 100.97 -36.15 49.60
CA LEU A 78 100.84 -36.65 50.98
C LEU A 78 101.56 -37.99 51.17
N LYS A 79 101.49 -38.91 50.19
CA LYS A 79 102.27 -40.17 50.21
C LYS A 79 103.78 -39.93 50.07
N GLN A 80 104.19 -38.88 49.37
CA GLN A 80 105.59 -38.50 49.21
C GLN A 80 106.15 -37.77 50.45
N GLN A 81 105.34 -36.95 51.11
CA GLN A 81 105.70 -36.26 52.36
C GLN A 81 105.75 -37.20 53.57
N GLN A 82 105.00 -38.31 53.58
CA GLN A 82 105.13 -39.36 54.62
C GLN A 82 106.49 -40.09 54.60
N LYS A 83 107.35 -39.89 53.58
CA LYS A 83 108.71 -40.46 53.48
C LYS A 83 109.85 -39.51 53.86
N GLN A 84 109.58 -38.27 54.27
CA GLN A 84 110.63 -37.35 54.72
C GLN A 84 110.25 -36.70 56.06
N LYS A 85 110.91 -37.19 57.12
CA LYS A 85 110.82 -36.69 58.49
C LYS A 85 111.68 -35.41 58.63
N THR A 86 110.99 -34.28 58.76
CA THR A 86 111.30 -33.06 59.55
C THR A 86 112.75 -32.81 60.02
N PRO A 87 113.35 -31.64 59.70
CA PRO A 87 114.31 -31.00 60.59
C PRO A 87 113.58 -30.20 61.68
N SER A 88 114.17 -30.21 62.87
CA SER A 88 113.72 -29.56 64.10
C SER A 88 113.44 -28.07 63.92
N VAL A 89 112.23 -27.64 64.29
CA VAL A 89 111.78 -26.25 64.28
C VAL A 89 111.88 -25.66 65.69
N ASP A 90 112.31 -24.41 65.75
CA ASP A 90 112.45 -23.57 66.93
C ASP A 90 111.10 -23.34 67.65
N VAL A 91 111.08 -23.48 68.97
CA VAL A 91 109.85 -23.53 69.79
C VAL A 91 109.11 -22.18 69.78
N GLU A 92 109.85 -21.08 69.62
CA GLU A 92 109.32 -19.70 69.63
C GLU A 92 108.52 -19.37 68.35
N GLU A 93 109.00 -19.80 67.18
CA GLU A 93 108.29 -19.64 65.89
C GLU A 93 106.99 -20.47 65.86
N LEU A 94 107.04 -21.67 66.44
CA LEU A 94 105.88 -22.53 66.63
C LEU A 94 104.83 -21.88 67.54
N GLN A 95 105.24 -21.25 68.65
CA GLN A 95 104.36 -20.51 69.54
C GLN A 95 103.69 -19.31 68.85
N GLN A 96 104.45 -18.55 68.06
CA GLN A 96 103.92 -17.39 67.34
C GLN A 96 102.94 -17.80 66.22
N ARG A 97 103.22 -18.90 65.51
CA ARG A 97 102.30 -19.49 64.52
C ARG A 97 101.06 -20.09 65.17
N LEU A 98 101.17 -20.65 66.36
CA LEU A 98 100.03 -21.13 67.15
C LEU A 98 99.11 -19.96 67.52
N GLN A 99 99.65 -18.86 68.06
CA GLN A 99 98.87 -17.66 68.40
C GLN A 99 98.20 -17.00 67.18
N LEU A 100 98.91 -16.92 66.05
CA LEU A 100 98.32 -16.43 64.79
C LEU A 100 97.20 -17.38 64.29
N GLY A 101 97.38 -18.68 64.47
CA GLY A 101 96.36 -19.69 64.18
C GLY A 101 95.13 -19.54 65.07
N GLU A 102 95.33 -19.33 66.37
CA GLU A 102 94.27 -19.13 67.37
C GLU A 102 93.46 -17.86 67.11
N THR A 103 94.13 -16.73 66.82
CA THR A 103 93.45 -15.48 66.47
C THR A 103 92.65 -15.61 65.18
N LYS A 104 93.23 -16.22 64.12
CA LYS A 104 92.48 -16.53 62.89
C LYS A 104 91.30 -17.45 63.14
N MET A 105 91.46 -18.47 63.99
CA MET A 105 90.39 -19.40 64.37
C MET A 105 89.27 -18.67 65.10
N GLN A 106 89.59 -17.74 66.00
CA GLN A 106 88.60 -16.91 66.70
C GLN A 106 87.86 -15.97 65.73
N THR A 107 88.55 -15.31 64.81
CA THR A 107 87.92 -14.45 63.80
C THR A 107 86.99 -15.24 62.89
N LEU A 108 87.45 -16.42 62.42
CA LEU A 108 86.63 -17.32 61.61
C LEU A 108 85.43 -17.84 62.41
N GLN A 109 85.59 -18.16 63.69
CA GLN A 109 84.46 -18.55 64.55
C GLN A 109 83.45 -17.41 64.71
N HIS A 110 83.89 -16.17 64.92
CA HIS A 110 82.99 -15.03 65.02
C HIS A 110 82.22 -14.79 63.71
N SER A 111 82.93 -14.83 62.58
CA SER A 111 82.32 -14.72 61.24
C SER A 111 81.32 -15.86 60.98
N ASN A 112 81.64 -17.10 61.36
CA ASN A 112 80.73 -18.24 61.20
C ASN A 112 79.46 -18.07 62.05
N ARG A 113 79.58 -17.61 63.30
CA ARG A 113 78.42 -17.28 64.16
C ARG A 113 77.57 -16.15 63.56
N HIS A 114 78.21 -15.12 62.99
CA HIS A 114 77.51 -14.02 62.34
C HIS A 114 76.73 -14.50 61.12
N LEU A 115 77.37 -15.24 60.21
CA LEU A 115 76.73 -15.83 59.03
C LEU A 115 75.60 -16.80 59.40
N GLN A 116 75.75 -17.58 60.48
CA GLN A 116 74.67 -18.45 60.98
C GLN A 116 73.46 -17.63 61.46
N SER A 117 73.69 -16.52 62.16
CA SER A 117 72.61 -15.61 62.58
C SER A 117 71.91 -14.96 61.38
N GLU A 118 72.68 -14.52 60.39
CA GLU A 118 72.16 -13.90 59.17
C GLU A 118 71.37 -14.90 58.32
N LEU A 119 71.87 -16.13 58.16
CA LEU A 119 71.16 -17.23 57.50
C LEU A 119 69.81 -17.51 58.20
N SER A 120 69.80 -17.56 59.53
CA SER A 120 68.56 -17.76 60.30
C SER A 120 67.56 -16.62 60.11
N ALA A 121 68.02 -15.37 60.00
CA ALA A 121 67.18 -14.20 59.76
C ALA A 121 66.58 -14.23 58.34
N LEU A 122 67.41 -14.51 57.32
CA LEU A 122 66.92 -14.65 55.94
C LEU A 122 65.93 -15.82 55.79
N GLN A 123 66.12 -16.91 56.54
CA GLN A 123 65.18 -18.04 56.53
C GLN A 123 63.81 -17.69 57.12
N SER A 124 63.74 -16.89 58.19
CA SER A 124 62.46 -16.46 58.75
C SER A 124 61.76 -15.44 57.85
N GLU A 125 62.52 -14.54 57.22
CA GLU A 125 62.01 -13.59 56.23
C GLU A 125 61.44 -14.32 55.00
N HIS A 126 62.14 -15.31 54.46
CA HIS A 126 61.63 -16.12 53.35
C HIS A 126 60.31 -16.81 53.70
N LYS A 127 60.20 -17.39 54.91
CA LYS A 127 58.95 -18.02 55.37
C LYS A 127 57.81 -17.00 55.48
N PHE A 128 58.11 -15.80 55.97
CA PHE A 128 57.12 -14.73 56.07
C PHE A 128 56.63 -14.29 54.69
N VAL A 129 57.54 -13.96 53.77
CA VAL A 129 57.21 -13.55 52.40
C VAL A 129 56.47 -14.66 51.65
N GLN A 130 56.83 -15.92 51.87
CA GLN A 130 56.11 -17.06 51.30
C GLN A 130 54.67 -17.15 51.79
N GLY A 131 54.43 -16.96 53.10
CA GLY A 131 53.08 -16.90 53.66
C GLY A 131 52.28 -15.71 53.13
N GLU A 132 52.92 -14.54 52.96
CA GLU A 132 52.28 -13.37 52.38
C GLU A 132 51.91 -13.57 50.91
N LYS A 133 52.80 -14.19 50.11
CA LYS A 133 52.52 -14.60 48.73
C LYS A 133 51.32 -15.54 48.66
N GLU A 134 51.26 -16.56 49.52
CA GLU A 134 50.14 -17.50 49.56
C GLU A 134 48.82 -16.81 49.90
N ARG A 135 48.83 -15.86 50.85
CA ARG A 135 47.67 -15.04 51.20
C ARG A 135 47.20 -14.18 50.03
N LEU A 136 48.13 -13.50 49.35
CA LEU A 136 47.82 -12.62 48.22
C LEU A 136 47.26 -13.42 47.03
N LEU A 137 47.85 -14.59 46.73
CA LEU A 137 47.32 -15.49 45.69
C LEU A 137 45.89 -15.95 46.00
N LYS A 138 45.57 -16.22 47.27
CA LYS A 138 44.21 -16.58 47.68
C LYS A 138 43.24 -15.41 47.48
N GLN A 139 43.63 -14.19 47.84
CA GLN A 139 42.82 -12.99 47.62
C GLN A 139 42.56 -12.75 46.13
N HIS A 140 43.59 -12.78 45.30
CA HIS A 140 43.43 -12.62 43.85
C HIS A 140 42.56 -13.71 43.22
N ARG A 141 42.67 -14.97 43.68
CA ARG A 141 41.77 -16.03 43.23
C ARG A 141 40.32 -15.72 43.60
N GLN A 142 40.06 -15.29 44.84
CA GLN A 142 38.71 -14.93 45.28
C GLN A 142 38.15 -13.73 44.52
N GLU A 143 38.95 -12.71 44.26
CA GLU A 143 38.57 -11.56 43.44
C GLU A 143 38.26 -11.96 42.00
N ALA A 144 39.08 -12.85 41.41
CA ALA A 144 38.85 -13.36 40.06
C ALA A 144 37.56 -14.20 39.99
N GLU A 145 37.30 -15.05 40.99
CA GLU A 145 36.06 -15.83 41.09
C GLU A 145 34.83 -14.92 41.29
N ALA A 146 34.93 -13.90 42.15
CA ALA A 146 33.86 -12.93 42.36
C ALA A 146 33.58 -12.10 41.10
N SER A 147 34.63 -11.66 40.40
CA SER A 147 34.49 -10.95 39.13
C SER A 147 33.87 -11.83 38.05
N ALA A 148 34.29 -13.10 37.94
CA ALA A 148 33.69 -14.05 37.01
C ALA A 148 32.21 -14.30 37.30
N ALA A 149 31.83 -14.40 38.58
CA ALA A 149 30.43 -14.55 38.98
C ALA A 149 29.60 -13.29 38.63
N GLN A 150 30.17 -12.10 38.78
CA GLN A 150 29.50 -10.85 38.40
C GLN A 150 29.30 -10.76 36.88
N VAL A 151 30.29 -11.16 36.08
CA VAL A 151 30.16 -11.19 34.61
C VAL A 151 29.06 -12.17 34.21
N ALA A 152 29.03 -13.38 34.77
CA ALA A 152 27.98 -14.35 34.47
C ALA A 152 26.57 -13.83 34.81
N ALA A 153 26.41 -13.13 35.94
CA ALA A 153 25.12 -12.53 36.32
C ALA A 153 24.68 -11.43 35.34
N LEU A 154 25.61 -10.58 34.89
CA LEU A 154 25.33 -9.54 33.89
C LEU A 154 25.00 -10.13 32.52
N GLU A 155 25.64 -11.23 32.13
CA GLU A 155 25.33 -11.96 30.90
C GLU A 155 23.91 -12.54 30.94
N ASP A 156 23.49 -13.11 32.08
CA ASP A 156 22.11 -13.59 32.28
C ASP A 156 21.08 -12.46 32.22
N GLU A 157 21.37 -11.29 32.82
CA GLU A 157 20.49 -10.12 32.72
C GLU A 157 20.41 -9.59 31.29
N LYS A 158 21.54 -9.52 30.58
CA LYS A 158 21.58 -9.15 29.17
C LYS A 158 20.70 -10.07 28.34
N ASN A 159 20.83 -11.39 28.49
CA ASN A 159 20.04 -12.37 27.75
C ASN A 159 18.53 -12.21 28.02
N LYS A 160 18.14 -11.97 29.28
CA LYS A 160 16.74 -11.68 29.65
C LYS A 160 16.21 -10.39 29.02
N LEU A 161 17.04 -9.35 28.93
CA LEU A 161 16.67 -8.09 28.29
C LEU A 161 16.55 -8.25 26.77
N GLU A 162 17.46 -8.98 26.13
CA GLU A 162 17.39 -9.31 24.71
C GLU A 162 16.11 -10.10 24.36
N GLU A 163 15.73 -11.06 25.20
CA GLU A 163 14.48 -11.81 25.01
C GLU A 163 13.24 -10.90 25.15
N LYS A 164 13.24 -10.00 26.15
CA LYS A 164 12.17 -9.00 26.30
C LYS A 164 12.08 -8.05 25.11
N ILE A 165 13.21 -7.56 24.61
CA ILE A 165 13.26 -6.71 23.42
C ILE A 165 12.69 -7.47 22.23
N LYS A 166 13.14 -8.70 21.98
CA LYS A 166 12.65 -9.54 20.89
C LYS A 166 11.13 -9.77 20.97
N LYS A 167 10.61 -10.02 22.17
CA LYS A 167 9.18 -10.16 22.40
C LYS A 167 8.42 -8.87 22.11
N ILE A 168 8.87 -7.73 22.64
CA ILE A 168 8.25 -6.43 22.39
C ILE A 168 8.28 -6.10 20.90
N THR A 169 9.40 -6.31 20.21
CA THR A 169 9.52 -6.07 18.77
C THR A 169 8.55 -6.94 17.98
N SER A 170 8.41 -8.22 18.32
CA SER A 170 7.42 -9.12 17.69
C SER A 170 5.98 -8.66 17.96
N ASP A 171 5.67 -8.28 19.20
CA ASP A 171 4.34 -7.81 19.60
C ASP A 171 3.99 -6.49 18.86
N SER A 172 4.94 -5.56 18.75
CA SER A 172 4.80 -4.31 18.00
C SER A 172 4.64 -4.53 16.50
N GLN A 173 5.44 -5.42 15.88
CA GLN A 173 5.30 -5.76 14.46
C GLN A 173 3.90 -6.34 14.16
N SER A 174 3.40 -7.21 15.04
CA SER A 174 2.05 -7.77 14.94
C SER A 174 0.97 -6.70 15.06
N LEU A 175 1.13 -5.75 15.99
CA LEU A 175 0.19 -4.63 16.15
C LEU A 175 0.17 -3.71 14.92
N VAL A 176 1.34 -3.36 14.39
CA VAL A 176 1.46 -2.55 13.17
C VAL A 176 0.82 -3.25 11.99
N ALA A 177 1.05 -4.56 11.80
CA ALA A 177 0.41 -5.32 10.73
C ALA A 177 -1.12 -5.35 10.85
N LYS A 178 -1.65 -5.48 12.08
CA LYS A 178 -3.10 -5.40 12.34
C LYS A 178 -3.65 -4.02 12.01
N MET A 179 -3.02 -2.95 12.48
CA MET A 179 -3.45 -1.58 12.20
C MET A 179 -3.40 -1.26 10.71
N ALA A 180 -2.39 -1.74 9.98
CA ALA A 180 -2.32 -1.58 8.53
C ALA A 180 -3.48 -2.29 7.81
N ALA A 181 -3.76 -3.55 8.17
CA ALA A 181 -4.88 -4.31 7.59
C ALA A 181 -6.25 -3.67 7.92
N GLU A 182 -6.41 -3.14 9.12
CA GLU A 182 -7.63 -2.44 9.55
C GLU A 182 -7.80 -1.11 8.80
N GLY A 183 -6.70 -0.38 8.56
CA GLY A 183 -6.67 0.81 7.72
C GLY A 183 -7.05 0.54 6.25
N GLU A 184 -6.49 -0.51 5.65
CA GLU A 184 -6.85 -0.93 4.29
C GLU A 184 -8.33 -1.34 4.18
N ALA A 185 -8.85 -2.08 5.17
CA ALA A 185 -10.25 -2.46 5.24
C ALA A 185 -11.17 -1.22 5.34
N MET A 186 -10.80 -0.25 6.16
CA MET A 186 -11.55 1.00 6.33
C MET A 186 -11.57 1.83 5.04
N VAL A 187 -10.44 1.98 4.35
CA VAL A 187 -10.37 2.68 3.05
C VAL A 187 -11.27 1.99 2.03
N LYS A 188 -11.20 0.65 1.94
CA LYS A 188 -12.03 -0.12 1.02
C LYS A 188 -13.53 0.03 1.33
N SER A 189 -13.90 0.11 2.60
CA SER A 189 -15.30 0.41 3.00
C SER A 189 -15.74 1.77 2.48
N TYR A 190 -14.95 2.82 2.67
CA TYR A 190 -15.29 4.15 2.16
C TYR A 190 -15.37 4.23 0.64
N GLU A 191 -14.50 3.51 -0.06
CA GLU A 191 -14.59 3.39 -1.52
C GLU A 191 -15.89 2.73 -1.94
N LEU A 192 -16.29 1.64 -1.28
CA LEU A 192 -17.57 0.96 -1.54
C LEU A 192 -18.76 1.90 -1.32
N ASP A 193 -18.81 2.61 -0.19
CA ASP A 193 -19.87 3.59 0.10
C ASP A 193 -19.93 4.67 -1.00
N ALA A 194 -18.77 5.15 -1.46
CA ALA A 194 -18.70 6.13 -2.56
C ALA A 194 -19.12 5.56 -3.93
N TYR A 195 -18.91 4.26 -4.17
CA TYR A 195 -19.46 3.59 -5.35
C TYR A 195 -20.98 3.40 -5.24
N GLU A 196 -21.49 3.04 -4.07
CA GLU A 196 -22.93 2.88 -3.82
C GLU A 196 -23.67 4.19 -4.06
N VAL A 197 -23.20 5.30 -3.50
CA VAL A 197 -23.80 6.63 -3.72
C VAL A 197 -23.78 7.02 -5.21
N ARG A 198 -22.67 6.77 -5.91
CA ARG A 198 -22.59 7.04 -7.36
C ARG A 198 -23.54 6.16 -8.16
N MET A 199 -23.68 4.90 -7.79
CA MET A 199 -24.59 3.97 -8.44
C MET A 199 -26.04 4.42 -8.27
N GLU A 200 -26.42 4.86 -7.07
CA GLU A 200 -27.74 5.42 -6.79
C GLU A 200 -27.99 6.68 -7.63
N GLN A 201 -27.04 7.62 -7.67
CA GLN A 201 -27.14 8.83 -8.49
C GLN A 201 -27.32 8.54 -9.98
N VAL A 202 -26.53 7.62 -10.55
CA VAL A 202 -26.65 7.22 -11.96
C VAL A 202 -27.99 6.55 -12.23
N THR A 203 -28.50 5.75 -11.29
CA THR A 203 -29.80 5.10 -11.41
C THR A 203 -30.94 6.13 -11.44
N VAL A 204 -30.87 7.16 -10.61
CA VAL A 204 -31.84 8.27 -10.62
C VAL A 204 -31.80 9.02 -11.95
N LEU A 205 -30.61 9.40 -12.43
CA LEU A 205 -30.45 10.10 -13.72
C LEU A 205 -30.96 9.27 -14.89
N LEU A 206 -30.76 7.95 -14.85
CA LEU A 206 -31.29 7.04 -15.87
C LEU A 206 -32.83 7.07 -15.87
N HIS A 207 -33.47 6.96 -14.71
CA HIS A 207 -34.92 7.05 -14.61
C HIS A 207 -35.48 8.41 -15.06
N GLU A 208 -34.79 9.51 -14.74
CA GLU A 208 -35.17 10.84 -15.23
C GLU A 208 -35.06 10.94 -16.76
N SER A 209 -33.98 10.43 -17.34
CA SER A 209 -33.77 10.41 -18.79
C SER A 209 -34.79 9.52 -19.51
N GLU A 210 -35.11 8.35 -18.95
CA GLU A 210 -36.16 7.46 -19.45
C GLU A 210 -37.53 8.16 -19.45
N ALA A 211 -37.86 8.86 -18.36
CA ALA A 211 -39.11 9.61 -18.24
C ALA A 211 -39.19 10.78 -19.22
N GLU A 212 -38.09 11.52 -19.43
CA GLU A 212 -38.02 12.60 -20.41
C GLU A 212 -38.14 12.05 -21.84
N ASN A 213 -37.46 10.95 -22.16
CA ASN A 213 -37.54 10.31 -23.46
C ASN A 213 -38.97 9.82 -23.76
N ALA A 214 -39.67 9.27 -22.76
CA ALA A 214 -41.07 8.88 -22.89
C ALA A 214 -41.98 10.10 -23.21
N LYS A 215 -41.77 11.25 -22.57
CA LYS A 215 -42.50 12.49 -22.86
C LYS A 215 -42.21 13.00 -24.27
N LEU A 216 -40.95 13.01 -24.68
CA LEU A 216 -40.55 13.42 -26.03
C LEU A 216 -41.15 12.52 -27.11
N SER A 217 -41.21 11.21 -26.85
CA SER A 217 -41.90 10.26 -27.73
C SER A 217 -43.39 10.58 -27.85
N GLN A 218 -44.08 10.84 -26.73
CA GLN A 218 -45.48 11.23 -26.72
C GLN A 218 -45.74 12.54 -27.49
N LEU A 219 -44.90 13.56 -27.28
CA LEU A 219 -44.99 14.84 -28.00
C LEU A 219 -44.75 14.64 -29.50
N THR A 220 -43.81 13.78 -29.88
CA THR A 220 -43.55 13.44 -31.28
C THR A 220 -44.78 12.83 -31.93
N ASP A 221 -45.46 11.90 -31.25
CA ASP A 221 -46.67 11.27 -31.78
C ASP A 221 -47.85 12.24 -31.86
N ALA A 222 -48.01 13.12 -30.87
CA ALA A 222 -49.02 14.17 -30.88
C ALA A 222 -48.78 15.16 -32.04
N LEU A 223 -47.55 15.62 -32.24
CA LEU A 223 -47.19 16.52 -33.35
C LEU A 223 -47.41 15.85 -34.72
N LYS A 224 -47.08 14.56 -34.86
CA LYS A 224 -47.37 13.80 -36.08
C LYS A 224 -48.87 13.75 -36.38
N GLU A 225 -49.72 13.51 -35.37
CA GLU A 225 -51.17 13.52 -35.59
C GLU A 225 -51.69 14.93 -35.91
N GLU A 226 -51.13 15.98 -35.31
CA GLU A 226 -51.53 17.36 -35.61
C GLU A 226 -51.14 17.78 -37.03
N ILE A 227 -49.98 17.35 -37.54
CA ILE A 227 -49.61 17.49 -38.95
C ILE A 227 -50.60 16.73 -39.84
N ARG A 228 -50.92 15.47 -39.49
CA ARG A 228 -51.87 14.66 -40.26
C ARG A 228 -53.25 15.33 -40.29
N ARG A 229 -53.69 15.88 -39.16
CA ARG A 229 -54.97 16.59 -38.99
C ARG A 229 -54.98 17.90 -39.76
N GLY A 230 -53.93 18.69 -39.65
CA GLY A 230 -53.71 19.91 -40.42
C GLY A 230 -53.79 19.65 -41.92
N SER A 231 -53.13 18.58 -42.41
CA SER A 231 -53.22 18.17 -43.82
C SER A 231 -54.65 17.85 -44.24
N ARG A 232 -55.41 17.08 -43.45
CA ARG A 232 -56.81 16.77 -43.75
C ARG A 232 -57.69 18.02 -43.77
N ASN A 233 -57.47 18.94 -42.84
CA ASN A 233 -58.23 20.19 -42.78
C ASN A 233 -57.90 21.10 -43.96
N HIS A 234 -56.62 21.20 -44.34
CA HIS A 234 -56.17 21.93 -45.52
C HIS A 234 -56.80 21.40 -46.81
N ASP A 235 -56.85 20.08 -46.97
CA ASP A 235 -57.53 19.47 -48.12
C ASP A 235 -59.03 19.78 -48.13
N ARG A 236 -59.69 19.74 -46.96
CA ARG A 236 -61.11 20.14 -46.83
C ARG A 236 -61.33 21.62 -47.15
N GLU A 237 -60.43 22.50 -46.74
CA GLU A 237 -60.49 23.94 -47.02
C GLU A 237 -60.40 24.19 -48.52
N LYS A 238 -59.46 23.56 -49.23
CA LYS A 238 -59.42 23.59 -50.71
C LYS A 238 -60.72 23.09 -51.33
N HIS A 239 -61.31 22.03 -50.79
CA HIS A 239 -62.61 21.54 -51.28
C HIS A 239 -63.73 22.57 -51.04
N LEU A 240 -63.72 23.29 -49.91
CA LEU A 240 -64.68 24.35 -49.63
C LEU A 240 -64.47 25.57 -50.54
N GLU A 241 -63.23 25.99 -50.76
CA GLU A 241 -62.88 27.05 -51.72
C GLU A 241 -63.36 26.67 -53.13
N ASN A 242 -63.14 25.42 -53.55
CA ASN A 242 -63.64 24.91 -54.83
C ASN A 242 -65.17 24.93 -54.90
N LEU A 243 -65.88 24.62 -53.80
CA LEU A 243 -67.34 24.69 -53.71
C LEU A 243 -67.85 26.13 -53.72
N GLU A 244 -67.13 27.07 -53.10
CA GLU A 244 -67.47 28.49 -53.14
C GLU A 244 -67.27 29.06 -54.54
N TYR A 245 -66.17 28.69 -55.21
CA TYR A 245 -65.96 29.00 -56.62
C TYR A 245 -67.12 28.46 -57.47
N LEU A 246 -67.48 27.19 -57.29
CA LEU A 246 -68.62 26.58 -57.97
C LEU A 246 -69.93 27.34 -57.69
N LYS A 247 -70.22 27.71 -56.44
CA LYS A 247 -71.38 28.53 -56.07
C LYS A 247 -71.40 29.83 -56.87
N ASN A 248 -70.28 30.54 -56.97
CA ASN A 248 -70.20 31.80 -57.71
C ASN A 248 -70.43 31.59 -59.22
N VAL A 249 -69.86 30.52 -59.80
CA VAL A 249 -70.09 30.14 -61.19
C VAL A 249 -71.56 29.79 -61.44
N VAL A 250 -72.19 29.00 -60.56
CA VAL A 250 -73.61 28.64 -60.62
C VAL A 250 -74.49 29.87 -60.48
N LEU A 251 -74.19 30.75 -59.53
CA LEU A 251 -74.94 31.99 -59.32
C LEU A 251 -74.86 32.88 -60.56
N GLN A 252 -73.66 33.07 -61.13
CA GLN A 252 -73.47 33.80 -62.38
C GLN A 252 -74.24 33.13 -63.53
N PHE A 253 -74.20 31.80 -63.63
CA PHE A 253 -74.94 31.05 -64.64
C PHE A 253 -76.46 31.30 -64.57
N ILE A 254 -77.02 31.38 -63.35
CA ILE A 254 -78.45 31.66 -63.13
C ILE A 254 -78.79 33.15 -63.34
N THR A 255 -77.99 34.08 -62.81
CA THR A 255 -78.25 35.53 -62.85
C THR A 255 -78.00 36.16 -64.21
N LEU A 256 -77.21 35.53 -65.07
CA LEU A 256 -77.24 35.72 -66.51
C LEU A 256 -78.60 35.22 -67.03
N GLY A 257 -79.71 35.84 -66.62
CA GLY A 257 -81.05 35.60 -67.16
C GLY A 257 -81.09 35.84 -68.67
N ASP A 258 -82.20 35.43 -69.30
CA ASP A 258 -82.49 35.20 -70.74
C ASP A 258 -81.93 36.16 -71.83
N SER A 259 -81.15 37.17 -71.46
CA SER A 259 -80.44 38.12 -72.32
C SER A 259 -78.96 37.78 -72.60
N GLY A 260 -78.45 36.62 -72.16
CA GLY A 260 -77.01 36.29 -72.23
C GLY A 260 -76.63 34.82 -72.52
N SER A 261 -77.18 34.22 -73.59
CA SER A 261 -76.92 32.82 -73.98
C SER A 261 -75.41 32.50 -74.19
N ASP A 262 -74.65 33.39 -74.85
CA ASP A 262 -73.18 33.22 -75.07
C ASP A 262 -72.38 33.20 -73.75
N GLY A 263 -72.83 33.93 -72.73
CA GLY A 263 -72.20 33.93 -71.40
C GLY A 263 -72.37 32.60 -70.67
N ARG A 264 -73.56 31.98 -70.79
CA ARG A 264 -73.86 30.66 -70.20
C ARG A 264 -73.08 29.55 -70.89
N GLU A 265 -72.93 29.58 -72.21
CA GLU A 265 -72.13 28.61 -72.96
C GLU A 265 -70.65 28.60 -72.54
N ARG A 266 -70.08 29.77 -72.24
CA ARG A 266 -68.68 29.88 -71.77
C ARG A 266 -68.47 29.34 -70.36
N LEU A 267 -69.49 29.40 -69.51
CA LEU A 267 -69.44 28.87 -68.14
C LEU A 267 -69.71 27.35 -68.09
N LEU A 268 -70.32 26.77 -69.12
CA LEU A 268 -70.68 25.36 -69.18
C LEU A 268 -69.48 24.38 -69.07
N PRO A 269 -68.32 24.62 -69.73
CA PRO A 269 -67.14 23.79 -69.54
C PRO A 269 -66.61 23.82 -68.09
N VAL A 270 -66.66 24.98 -67.44
CA VAL A 270 -66.23 25.15 -66.04
C VAL A 270 -67.20 24.44 -65.10
N LEU A 271 -68.51 24.52 -65.36
CA LEU A 271 -69.53 23.79 -64.61
C LEU A 271 -69.35 22.26 -64.76
N THR A 272 -69.03 21.82 -65.98
CA THR A 272 -68.79 20.41 -66.30
C THR A 272 -67.59 19.85 -65.54
N THR A 273 -66.49 20.60 -65.44
CA THR A 273 -65.29 20.14 -64.74
C THR A 273 -65.43 20.18 -63.22
N LEU A 274 -66.09 21.21 -62.66
CA LEU A 274 -66.26 21.36 -61.21
C LEU A 274 -67.30 20.40 -60.62
N LEU A 275 -68.41 20.17 -61.33
CA LEU A 275 -69.46 19.23 -60.91
C LEU A 275 -69.24 17.81 -61.44
N GLN A 276 -68.19 17.59 -62.25
CA GLN A 276 -67.93 16.34 -62.95
C GLN A 276 -69.15 15.84 -63.72
N LEU A 277 -69.81 16.73 -64.48
CA LEU A 277 -71.04 16.40 -65.20
C LEU A 277 -70.76 15.39 -66.31
N ALA A 278 -71.63 14.39 -66.42
CA ALA A 278 -71.56 13.43 -67.50
C ALA A 278 -71.94 14.09 -68.84
N PRO A 279 -71.42 13.60 -69.99
CA PRO A 279 -71.65 14.24 -71.30
C PRO A 279 -73.13 14.45 -71.68
N HIS A 280 -74.02 13.56 -71.21
CA HIS A 280 -75.46 13.65 -71.44
C HIS A 280 -76.13 14.74 -70.59
N GLU A 281 -75.63 15.00 -69.38
CA GLU A 281 -76.10 16.08 -68.50
C GLU A 281 -75.68 17.45 -69.08
N VAL A 282 -74.46 17.52 -69.62
CA VAL A 282 -73.96 18.71 -70.34
C VAL A 282 -74.81 19.00 -71.58
N ALA A 283 -75.17 17.97 -72.37
CA ALA A 283 -76.03 18.12 -73.55
C ALA A 283 -77.42 18.66 -73.17
N LYS A 284 -78.00 18.18 -72.08
CA LYS A 284 -79.29 18.65 -71.55
C LYS A 284 -79.24 20.11 -71.09
N ILE A 285 -78.15 20.53 -70.44
CA ILE A 285 -77.97 21.93 -70.05
C ILE A 285 -77.77 22.81 -71.29
N LYS A 286 -76.99 22.34 -72.27
CA LYS A 286 -76.75 23.06 -73.53
C LYS A 286 -78.04 23.33 -74.29
N SER A 287 -78.95 22.36 -74.42
CA SER A 287 -80.25 22.54 -75.11
C SER A 287 -81.14 23.57 -74.41
N VAL A 288 -81.12 23.61 -73.07
CA VAL A 288 -81.86 24.61 -72.28
C VAL A 288 -81.25 26.01 -72.42
N VAL A 289 -79.92 26.13 -72.54
CA VAL A 289 -79.21 27.42 -72.74
C VAL A 289 -79.43 28.02 -74.13
N HIS A 290 -79.58 27.19 -75.17
CA HIS A 290 -79.81 27.62 -76.56
C HIS A 290 -81.27 27.99 -76.86
N GLY A 291 -82.18 27.88 -75.87
CA GLY A 291 -83.59 28.24 -76.05
C GLY A 291 -84.38 27.28 -76.94
N GLU A 292 -83.85 26.10 -77.26
CA GLU A 292 -84.54 25.05 -78.04
C GLU A 292 -85.13 23.98 -77.11
N GLY A 293 -85.94 24.43 -76.15
CA GLY A 293 -86.74 23.56 -75.28
C GLY A 293 -88.13 24.15 -75.12
N GLU A 294 -89.14 23.41 -75.58
CA GLU A 294 -90.56 23.75 -75.54
C GLU A 294 -90.98 24.40 -74.20
N GLY A 295 -91.64 25.56 -74.31
CA GLY A 295 -92.24 26.24 -73.17
C GLY A 295 -93.40 25.43 -72.60
N ALA A 296 -93.16 24.69 -71.52
CA ALA A 296 -94.17 24.26 -70.56
C ALA A 296 -93.53 23.74 -69.26
N ALA A 297 -93.14 24.65 -68.36
CA ALA A 297 -93.24 24.52 -66.89
C ALA A 297 -92.34 25.55 -66.19
N ALA A 298 -92.71 26.82 -66.26
CA ALA A 298 -92.49 27.68 -65.11
C ALA A 298 -93.36 27.14 -63.96
N SER A 299 -92.78 27.01 -62.76
CA SER A 299 -93.43 26.68 -61.46
C SER A 299 -93.51 25.22 -60.96
N GLN A 300 -92.59 24.32 -61.33
CA GLN A 300 -92.27 23.22 -60.38
C GLN A 300 -91.32 23.75 -59.30
N GLY A 301 -91.92 24.41 -58.32
CA GLY A 301 -91.24 24.90 -57.13
C GLY A 301 -90.59 23.76 -56.33
N TRP A 302 -89.51 24.08 -55.65
CA TRP A 302 -88.71 23.23 -54.76
C TRP A 302 -89.50 22.57 -53.60
N GLY A 303 -90.81 22.80 -53.49
CA GLY A 303 -91.69 22.24 -52.45
C GLY A 303 -91.90 20.73 -52.53
N SER A 304 -91.74 20.09 -53.71
CA SER A 304 -91.94 18.63 -53.83
C SER A 304 -90.76 17.80 -53.31
N TYR A 305 -89.55 18.37 -53.23
CA TYR A 305 -88.36 17.69 -52.70
C TYR A 305 -88.15 17.90 -51.19
N LEU A 306 -88.81 18.91 -50.59
CA LEU A 306 -88.73 19.18 -49.15
C LEU A 306 -89.30 18.03 -48.29
N HIS A 307 -90.29 17.29 -48.80
CA HIS A 307 -90.85 16.13 -48.09
C HIS A 307 -89.92 14.91 -48.06
N LEU A 308 -88.95 14.80 -48.98
CA LEU A 308 -87.91 13.76 -48.93
C LEU A 308 -86.76 14.14 -47.98
N TRP A 309 -86.60 15.43 -47.66
CA TRP A 309 -85.50 15.92 -46.83
C TRP A 309 -85.79 15.86 -45.33
N SER A 310 -87.06 15.84 -44.89
CA SER A 310 -87.35 15.79 -43.44
C SER A 310 -87.11 14.41 -42.81
N ALA A 311 -87.37 13.32 -43.53
CA ALA A 311 -87.28 11.97 -42.95
C ALA A 311 -85.85 11.39 -42.88
N ARG A 312 -84.99 11.74 -43.86
CA ARG A 312 -83.66 11.12 -43.99
C ARG A 312 -82.56 11.88 -43.22
N TRP A 313 -82.71 13.20 -43.07
CA TRP A 313 -81.81 14.00 -42.24
C TRP A 313 -82.09 13.82 -40.74
N LEU A 314 -83.33 13.57 -40.32
CA LEU A 314 -83.61 13.17 -38.93
C LEU A 314 -82.90 11.86 -38.56
N LEU A 315 -82.85 10.86 -39.47
CA LEU A 315 -82.13 9.61 -39.25
C LEU A 315 -80.59 9.74 -39.20
N ILE A 316 -80.01 10.80 -39.77
CA ILE A 316 -78.55 11.07 -39.74
C ILE A 316 -78.18 12.01 -38.58
N CYS A 317 -79.04 12.98 -38.24
CA CYS A 317 -78.81 13.91 -37.15
C CYS A 317 -79.09 13.31 -35.76
N ILE A 318 -80.06 12.38 -35.63
CA ILE A 318 -80.33 11.69 -34.36
C ILE A 318 -79.09 10.96 -33.82
N PRO A 319 -78.34 10.15 -34.61
CA PRO A 319 -77.13 9.52 -34.09
C PRO A 319 -75.99 10.51 -33.79
N ILE A 320 -75.84 11.61 -34.53
CA ILE A 320 -74.78 12.61 -34.25
C ILE A 320 -75.09 13.39 -32.95
N VAL A 321 -76.35 13.78 -32.75
CA VAL A 321 -76.78 14.47 -31.51
C VAL A 321 -76.81 13.49 -30.33
N MET A 322 -77.21 12.22 -30.52
CA MET A 322 -77.09 11.19 -29.49
C MET A 322 -75.64 10.91 -29.11
N VAL A 323 -74.71 10.83 -30.07
CA VAL A 323 -73.28 10.63 -29.77
C VAL A 323 -72.73 11.81 -28.98
N ALA A 324 -73.09 13.05 -29.34
CA ALA A 324 -72.68 14.24 -28.59
C ALA A 324 -73.23 14.24 -27.15
N VAL A 325 -74.51 13.93 -26.95
CA VAL A 325 -75.14 13.87 -25.61
C VAL A 325 -74.58 12.71 -24.78
N VAL A 326 -74.32 11.54 -25.38
CA VAL A 326 -73.70 10.41 -24.68
C VAL A 326 -72.25 10.73 -24.31
N THR A 327 -71.48 11.40 -25.16
CA THR A 327 -70.13 11.82 -24.81
C THR A 327 -70.10 12.82 -23.66
N GLU A 328 -71.01 13.80 -23.62
CA GLU A 328 -71.06 14.72 -22.48
C GLU A 328 -71.48 14.02 -21.18
N VAL A 329 -72.48 13.14 -21.21
CA VAL A 329 -72.92 12.40 -20.02
C VAL A 329 -71.82 11.47 -19.51
N VAL A 330 -71.06 10.81 -20.39
CA VAL A 330 -69.93 9.96 -20.01
C VAL A 330 -68.78 10.79 -19.44
N VAL A 331 -68.45 11.94 -20.03
CA VAL A 331 -67.39 12.83 -19.52
C VAL A 331 -67.76 13.38 -18.14
N VAL A 332 -69.01 13.79 -17.92
CA VAL A 332 -69.51 14.25 -16.61
C VAL A 332 -69.52 13.11 -15.59
N ALA A 333 -69.90 11.89 -15.98
CA ALA A 333 -69.85 10.73 -15.10
C ALA A 333 -68.42 10.35 -14.70
N VAL A 334 -67.47 10.40 -15.63
CA VAL A 334 -66.04 10.12 -15.36
C VAL A 334 -65.43 11.20 -14.48
N LEU A 335 -65.76 12.48 -14.69
CA LEU A 335 -65.33 13.58 -13.82
C LEU A 335 -65.91 13.46 -12.40
N ASN A 336 -67.18 13.06 -12.26
CA ASN A 336 -67.77 12.81 -10.94
C ASN A 336 -67.15 11.60 -10.23
N LEU A 337 -66.86 10.51 -10.96
CA LEU A 337 -66.15 9.35 -10.42
C LEU A 337 -64.70 9.69 -10.03
N TRP A 338 -64.02 10.53 -10.81
CA TRP A 338 -62.68 11.02 -10.48
C TRP A 338 -62.71 11.89 -9.22
N ASN A 339 -63.68 12.80 -9.07
CA ASN A 339 -63.84 13.59 -7.84
C ASN A 339 -64.10 12.70 -6.62
N ILE A 340 -64.95 11.68 -6.74
CA ILE A 340 -65.22 10.73 -5.65
C ILE A 340 -63.97 9.91 -5.28
N VAL A 341 -63.13 9.55 -6.25
CA VAL A 341 -61.87 8.82 -6.00
C VAL A 341 -60.78 9.71 -5.41
N VAL A 342 -60.71 10.98 -5.82
CA VAL A 342 -59.76 11.96 -5.27
C VAL A 342 -60.15 12.35 -3.83
N ASP A 343 -61.43 12.51 -3.55
CA ASP A 343 -61.90 12.87 -2.20
C ASP A 343 -61.75 11.70 -1.20
N ASN A 344 -61.86 10.44 -1.64
CA ASN A 344 -61.68 9.27 -0.77
C ASN A 344 -60.22 8.90 -0.46
N LYS A 345 -59.22 9.52 -1.11
CA LYS A 345 -57.79 9.23 -0.87
C LYS A 345 -57.12 10.11 0.19
N TRP A 346 -57.84 11.03 0.81
CA TRP A 346 -57.32 11.88 1.90
C TRP A 346 -57.76 11.44 3.31
N PHE A 347 -58.46 10.30 3.43
CA PHE A 347 -58.89 9.74 4.72
C PHE A 347 -58.58 8.23 4.83
N THR A 348 -57.28 7.88 4.85
CA THR A 348 -56.74 6.70 5.57
C THR A 348 -55.26 6.89 5.81
#